data_AF-A0A6P1I8J7-F1
#
_entry.id   AF-A0A6P1I8J7-F1
#
_cell.length_a   1.000
_cell.length_b   1.000
_cell.length_c   1.000
_cell.angle_alpha   90.00
_cell.angle_beta   90.00
_cell.angle_gamma   90.00
#
_symmetry.space_group_name_H-M   'P 1'
#
loop_
_entity.id
_entity.type
_entity.pdbx_description
1 polymer ?
#
loop_
_entity_poly.entity_id
_entity_poly.type
_entity_poly.pdbx_seq_one_letter_code
_entity_poly.pdbx_strand_id
1 'polypeptide(L)'
;MSPVARSLQAVRASITDRLNRYAREHGQKIALVRRRFLITGFLTRVFDADADGSILKGGIGMMVRLPQARYSKDIDLLAVTDLADSVDELRRTVRDHHLDHFRFEVGPATELSHDKGVTVTVTASLGGKTSDSSSLDVVGSRPHTRRINRAGWDDVSVARTAKHIL
;
A
#
# COMPACT_ATOMS: atom_id res chain seq x y z
N MET A 1 18.85 -16.11 -29.15
CA MET A 1 18.41 -14.70 -29.30
C MET A 1 18.05 -14.17 -27.93
N SER A 2 18.90 -13.36 -27.30
CA SER A 2 18.53 -12.69 -26.04
C SER A 2 17.39 -11.72 -26.33
N PRO A 3 16.32 -11.67 -25.50
CA PRO A 3 15.26 -10.71 -25.70
C PRO A 3 15.87 -9.31 -25.66
N VAL A 4 15.63 -8.51 -26.71
CA VAL A 4 16.06 -7.11 -26.76
C VAL A 4 15.51 -6.43 -25.51
N ALA A 5 16.40 -5.97 -24.63
CA ALA A 5 16.01 -5.20 -23.46
C ALA A 5 15.17 -4.01 -23.96
N ARG A 6 13.87 -4.00 -23.64
CA ARG A 6 13.01 -2.88 -24.02
C ARG A 6 13.54 -1.63 -23.33
N SER A 7 13.71 -0.55 -24.09
CA SER A 7 14.10 0.73 -23.49
C SER A 7 13.04 1.17 -22.46
N LEU A 8 13.45 1.90 -21.42
CA LEU A 8 12.51 2.42 -20.40
C LEU A 8 11.41 3.28 -21.03
N GLN A 9 11.70 3.94 -22.16
CA GLN A 9 10.71 4.66 -22.95
C GLN A 9 9.65 3.73 -23.54
N ALA A 10 10.06 2.59 -24.11
CA ALA A 10 9.14 1.59 -24.67
C ALA A 10 8.28 0.93 -23.57
N VAL A 11 8.86 0.64 -22.39
CA VAL A 11 8.12 0.14 -21.23
C VAL A 11 7.07 1.17 -20.79
N ARG A 12 7.45 2.44 -20.64
CA ARG A 12 6.54 3.51 -20.25
C ARG A 12 5.39 3.70 -21.24
N ALA A 13 5.69 3.65 -22.54
CA ALA A 13 4.67 3.71 -23.58
C ALA A 13 3.69 2.52 -23.46
N SER A 14 4.21 1.30 -23.34
CA SER A 14 3.37 0.10 -23.22
C SER A 14 2.47 0.12 -21.98
N ILE A 15 2.98 0.55 -20.83
CA ILE A 15 2.17 0.71 -19.62
C ILE A 15 1.09 1.76 -19.83
N THR A 16 1.45 2.91 -20.39
CA THR A 16 0.51 4.01 -20.68
C THR A 16 -0.63 3.54 -21.58
N ASP A 17 -0.32 2.80 -22.65
CA ASP A 17 -1.31 2.27 -23.59
C ASP A 17 -2.25 1.27 -22.92
N ARG A 18 -1.70 0.36 -22.09
CA ARG A 18 -2.50 -0.63 -21.34
C ARG A 18 -3.46 0.05 -20.35
N LEU A 19 -2.98 1.05 -19.61
CA LEU A 19 -3.83 1.79 -18.67
C LEU A 19 -4.92 2.59 -19.40
N ASN A 20 -4.60 3.22 -20.54
CA ASN A 20 -5.58 3.93 -21.37
C ASN A 20 -6.65 3.00 -21.92
N ARG A 21 -6.24 1.82 -22.43
CA ARG A 21 -7.18 0.82 -22.93
C ARG A 21 -8.11 0.34 -21.81
N TYR A 22 -7.55 -0.05 -20.66
CA TYR A 22 -8.34 -0.48 -19.50
C TYR A 22 -9.33 0.61 -19.06
N ALA A 23 -8.89 1.86 -18.97
CA ALA A 23 -9.74 2.98 -18.59
C ALA A 23 -10.93 3.17 -19.55
N ARG A 24 -10.70 3.06 -20.86
CA ARG A 24 -11.75 3.16 -21.88
C ARG A 24 -12.74 1.99 -21.80
N GLU A 25 -12.24 0.76 -21.70
CA GLU A 25 -13.05 -0.46 -21.62
C GLU A 25 -13.98 -0.46 -20.39
N HIS A 26 -13.55 0.14 -19.28
CA HIS A 26 -14.29 0.15 -18.02
C HIS A 26 -14.98 1.49 -17.72
N GLY A 27 -14.96 2.45 -18.65
CA GLY A 27 -15.56 3.78 -18.44
C GLY A 27 -14.93 4.56 -17.28
N GLN A 28 -13.68 4.28 -16.92
CA GLN A 28 -13.00 4.89 -15.77
C GLN A 28 -12.12 6.08 -16.19
N LYS A 29 -11.94 7.05 -15.29
CA LYS A 29 -10.97 8.13 -15.49
C LYS A 29 -9.55 7.56 -15.44
N ILE A 30 -8.74 7.81 -16.47
CA ILE A 30 -7.35 7.31 -16.57
C ILE A 30 -6.49 7.64 -15.34
N ALA A 31 -6.69 8.81 -14.72
CA ALA A 31 -5.97 9.20 -13.51
C ALA A 31 -6.23 8.23 -12.34
N LEU A 32 -7.46 7.73 -12.19
CA LEU A 32 -7.83 6.76 -11.14
C LEU A 32 -7.18 5.40 -11.40
N VAL A 33 -7.22 4.94 -12.66
CA VAL A 33 -6.62 3.67 -13.10
C VAL A 33 -5.11 3.70 -12.88
N ARG A 34 -4.44 4.78 -13.30
CA ARG A 34 -3.00 4.97 -13.10
C ARG A 34 -2.64 4.98 -11.62
N ARG A 35 -3.39 5.73 -10.80
CA ARG A 35 -3.12 5.78 -9.36
C ARG A 35 -3.28 4.42 -8.70
N ARG A 36 -4.37 3.69 -8.99
CA ARG A 36 -4.60 2.35 -8.46
C ARG A 36 -3.47 1.39 -8.84
N PHE A 37 -3.03 1.44 -10.10
CA PHE A 37 -1.90 0.64 -10.58
C PHE A 37 -0.61 0.94 -9.79
N LEU A 38 -0.28 2.22 -9.58
CA LEU A 38 0.93 2.62 -8.88
C LEU A 38 0.87 2.33 -7.38
N ILE A 39 -0.27 2.56 -6.71
CA ILE A 39 -0.47 2.19 -5.31
C ILE A 39 -0.37 0.67 -5.14
N THR A 40 -0.95 -0.10 -6.06
CA THR A 40 -0.85 -1.58 -6.01
C THR A 40 0.61 -2.01 -6.13
N GLY A 41 1.34 -1.48 -7.11
CA GLY A 41 2.77 -1.78 -7.28
C GLY A 41 3.61 -1.38 -6.05
N PHE A 42 3.36 -0.21 -5.49
CA PHE A 42 4.02 0.23 -4.25
C PHE A 42 3.75 -0.74 -3.10
N LEU A 43 2.48 -1.06 -2.82
CA LEU A 43 2.10 -1.96 -1.73
C LEU A 43 2.64 -3.37 -1.95
N THR A 44 2.70 -3.86 -3.19
CA THR A 44 3.34 -5.14 -3.50
C THR A 44 4.81 -5.13 -3.07
N ARG A 45 5.57 -4.04 -3.31
CA ARG A 45 6.96 -3.94 -2.82
C ARG A 45 7.06 -3.93 -1.30
N VAL A 46 6.16 -3.19 -0.64
CA VAL A 46 6.13 -3.14 0.84
C VAL A 46 5.94 -4.54 1.43
N PHE A 47 4.94 -5.29 0.93
CA PHE A 47 4.60 -6.61 1.46
C PHE A 47 5.45 -7.76 0.92
N ASP A 48 6.21 -7.55 -0.16
CA ASP A 48 7.19 -8.53 -0.65
C ASP A 48 8.45 -8.56 0.22
N ALA A 49 8.92 -7.40 0.68
CA ALA A 49 10.10 -7.30 1.53
C ALA A 49 9.84 -7.75 2.98
N ASP A 50 8.70 -7.37 3.55
CA ASP A 50 8.26 -7.81 4.87
C ASP A 50 6.74 -7.83 4.94
N ALA A 51 6.18 -9.04 4.86
CA ALA A 51 4.73 -9.25 4.89
C ALA A 51 4.10 -8.89 6.24
N ASP A 52 4.87 -8.93 7.34
CA ASP A 52 4.38 -8.77 8.71
C ASP A 52 4.83 -7.43 9.35
N GLY A 53 5.80 -6.74 8.76
CA GLY A 53 6.35 -5.47 9.29
C GLY A 53 5.39 -4.29 9.25
N SER A 54 4.32 -4.38 8.46
CA SER A 54 3.30 -3.34 8.38
C SER A 54 1.90 -3.89 8.14
N ILE A 55 0.88 -3.14 8.53
CA ILE A 55 -0.52 -3.45 8.24
C ILE A 55 -1.15 -2.33 7.42
N LEU A 56 -1.70 -2.67 6.24
CA LEU A 56 -2.48 -1.76 5.42
C LEU A 56 -3.85 -1.46 6.05
N LYS A 57 -4.15 -0.17 6.23
CA LYS A 57 -5.39 0.34 6.80
C LYS A 57 -6.09 1.31 5.85
N GLY A 58 -7.11 1.98 6.39
CA GLY A 58 -7.76 3.14 5.78
C GLY A 58 -8.51 2.82 4.50
N GLY A 59 -8.73 3.86 3.70
CA GLY A 59 -9.56 3.76 2.50
C GLY A 59 -8.97 2.83 1.44
N ILE A 60 -7.64 2.83 1.27
CA ILE A 60 -6.97 1.89 0.34
C ILE A 60 -7.12 0.44 0.84
N GLY A 61 -6.98 0.19 2.15
CA GLY A 61 -7.24 -1.13 2.73
C GLY A 61 -8.67 -1.63 2.48
N MET A 62 -9.66 -0.73 2.45
CA MET A 62 -11.03 -1.07 2.08
C MET A 62 -11.20 -1.32 0.58
N MET A 63 -10.56 -0.52 -0.28
CA MET A 63 -10.61 -0.71 -1.74
C MET A 63 -10.02 -2.04 -2.21
N VAL A 64 -9.02 -2.57 -1.50
CA VAL A 64 -8.47 -3.90 -1.79
C VAL A 64 -9.46 -5.00 -1.42
N ARG A 65 -10.31 -4.79 -0.41
CA ARG A 65 -11.20 -5.81 0.16
C ARG A 65 -12.63 -5.76 -0.37
N LEU A 66 -13.13 -4.57 -0.71
CA LEU A 66 -14.52 -4.31 -1.06
C LEU A 66 -14.61 -3.67 -2.46
N PRO A 67 -15.24 -4.33 -3.44
CA PRO A 67 -15.37 -3.82 -4.80
C PRO A 67 -16.03 -2.43 -4.90
N GLN A 68 -16.96 -2.13 -3.98
CA GLN A 68 -17.75 -0.89 -3.93
C GLN A 68 -17.21 0.17 -2.97
N ALA A 69 -16.01 -0.01 -2.40
CA ALA A 69 -15.43 1.00 -1.50
C ALA A 69 -15.24 2.33 -2.24
N ARG A 70 -15.45 3.43 -1.50
CA ARG A 70 -15.12 4.77 -1.98
C ARG A 70 -13.64 4.83 -2.36
N TYR A 71 -13.35 5.50 -3.47
CA TYR A 71 -11.99 5.78 -3.89
C TYR A 71 -11.23 6.61 -2.83
N SER A 72 -10.09 6.09 -2.38
CA SER A 72 -9.11 6.78 -1.54
C SER A 72 -7.84 7.07 -2.34
N LYS A 73 -7.12 8.10 -1.90
CA LYS A 73 -5.85 8.53 -2.49
C LYS A 73 -4.69 8.34 -1.53
N ASP A 74 -4.98 8.36 -0.24
CA ASP A 74 -3.99 8.31 0.82
C ASP A 74 -3.79 6.87 1.25
N ILE A 75 -2.53 6.51 1.46
CA ILE A 75 -2.10 5.18 1.90
C ILE A 75 -1.93 5.26 3.41
N ASP A 76 -2.50 4.32 4.14
CA ASP A 76 -2.39 4.26 5.59
C ASP A 76 -1.69 2.95 5.99
N LEU A 77 -0.51 3.06 6.61
CA LEU A 77 0.25 1.93 7.13
C LEU A 77 0.37 2.02 8.66
N LEU A 78 0.32 0.86 9.30
CA LEU A 78 0.73 0.69 10.68
C LEU A 78 2.03 -0.06 10.74
N ALA A 79 3.08 0.61 11.20
CA ALA A 79 4.36 -0.01 11.49
C ALA A 79 4.22 -0.94 12.70
N VAL A 80 4.67 -2.18 12.58
CA VAL A 80 4.72 -3.13 13.70
C VAL A 80 5.97 -2.90 14.55
N THR A 81 7.04 -2.40 13.94
CA THR A 81 8.31 -2.03 14.60
C THR A 81 8.34 -0.55 14.99
N ASP A 82 9.51 -0.06 15.44
CA ASP A 82 9.75 1.36 15.66
C ASP A 82 9.48 2.19 14.40
N LEU A 83 8.85 3.35 14.57
CA LEU A 83 8.37 4.18 13.47
C LEU A 83 9.50 4.77 12.62
N ALA A 84 10.60 5.21 13.24
CA ALA A 84 11.71 5.81 12.52
C ALA A 84 12.41 4.75 11.65
N ASP A 85 12.69 3.60 12.25
CA ASP A 85 13.27 2.45 11.55
C ASP A 85 12.37 1.98 10.41
N SER A 86 11.04 1.92 10.62
CA SER A 86 10.09 1.55 9.57
C SER A 86 10.10 2.48 8.36
N VAL A 87 10.22 3.79 8.56
CA VAL A 87 10.21 4.75 7.44
C VAL A 87 11.52 4.69 6.64
N ASP A 88 12.65 4.51 7.32
CA ASP A 88 13.95 4.36 6.66
C ASP A 88 14.07 3.02 5.94
N GLU A 89 13.55 1.95 6.52
CA GLU A 89 13.50 0.65 5.85
C GLU A 89 12.55 0.69 4.64
N LEU A 90 11.37 1.30 4.79
CA LEU A 90 10.44 1.52 3.70
C LEU A 90 11.11 2.28 2.54
N ARG A 91 11.86 3.35 2.83
CA ARG A 91 12.62 4.11 1.83
C ARG A 91 13.57 3.23 1.02
N ARG A 92 14.30 2.33 1.68
CA ARG A 92 15.26 1.43 1.00
C ARG A 92 14.53 0.39 0.17
N THR A 93 13.56 -0.27 0.79
CA THR A 93 12.79 -1.38 0.20
C THR A 93 12.07 -0.98 -1.07
N VAL A 94 11.36 0.15 -1.08
CA VAL A 94 10.48 0.50 -2.21
C VAL A 94 11.22 1.18 -3.36
N ARG A 95 12.45 1.66 -3.15
CA ARG A 95 13.15 2.55 -4.07
C ARG A 95 13.40 1.93 -5.43
N ASP A 96 14.16 0.85 -5.46
CA ASP A 96 14.44 0.04 -6.64
C ASP A 96 14.05 -1.38 -6.31
N HIS A 97 13.26 -2.03 -7.16
CA HIS A 97 12.71 -3.35 -6.84
C HIS A 97 12.76 -4.25 -8.06
N HIS A 98 12.94 -5.55 -7.84
CA HIS A 98 13.11 -6.52 -8.90
C HIS A 98 11.81 -6.84 -9.66
N LEU A 99 10.66 -6.43 -9.12
CA LEU A 99 9.33 -6.78 -9.66
C LEU A 99 8.94 -5.94 -10.88
N ASP A 100 9.48 -4.73 -11.01
CA ASP A 100 9.09 -3.80 -12.06
C ASP A 100 10.12 -2.67 -12.27
N HIS A 101 9.91 -1.82 -13.28
CA HIS A 101 10.86 -0.77 -13.68
C HIS A 101 10.64 0.59 -12.99
N PHE A 102 9.64 0.73 -12.11
CA PHE A 102 9.39 1.97 -11.40
C PHE A 102 10.43 2.22 -10.32
N ARG A 103 10.66 3.50 -10.04
CA ARG A 103 11.34 3.98 -8.84
C ARG A 103 10.32 4.68 -7.95
N PHE A 104 10.20 4.25 -6.69
CA PHE A 104 9.37 4.94 -5.70
C PHE A 104 10.25 5.69 -4.71
N GLU A 105 10.06 6.99 -4.59
CA GLU A 105 10.80 7.81 -3.63
C GLU A 105 9.88 8.25 -2.51
N VAL A 106 10.25 7.91 -1.27
CA VAL A 106 9.55 8.32 -0.06
C VAL A 106 10.24 9.58 0.47
N GLY A 107 9.51 10.69 0.42
CA GLY A 107 9.98 12.02 0.79
C GLY A 107 10.25 12.20 2.29
N PRO A 108 10.53 13.45 2.71
CA PRO A 108 10.74 13.76 4.12
C PRO A 108 9.49 13.45 4.96
N ALA A 109 9.72 13.00 6.19
CA ALA A 109 8.66 12.68 7.14
C ALA A 109 8.28 13.94 7.92
N THR A 110 6.97 14.21 7.99
CA THR A 110 6.39 15.26 8.83
C THR A 110 5.55 14.60 9.91
N GLU A 111 5.66 15.06 11.15
CA GLU A 111 4.85 14.52 12.24
C GLU A 111 3.35 14.77 12.00
N LEU A 112 2.53 13.76 12.28
CA LEU A 112 1.07 13.90 12.29
C LEU A 112 0.61 14.55 13.59
N SER A 113 -0.35 15.46 13.50
CA SER A 113 -0.92 16.09 14.70
C SER A 113 -1.80 15.09 15.45
N HIS A 114 -1.55 14.89 16.76
CA HIS A 114 -2.30 14.03 17.69
C HIS A 114 -2.10 12.51 17.57
N ASP A 115 -1.32 12.03 16.60
CA ASP A 115 -0.95 10.61 16.45
C ASP A 115 0.57 10.44 16.46
N LYS A 116 1.08 9.36 17.09
CA LYS A 116 2.51 8.98 17.03
C LYS A 116 2.84 8.37 15.65
N GLY A 117 2.67 9.18 14.62
CA GLY A 117 2.83 8.81 13.23
C GLY A 117 3.48 9.93 12.43
N VAL A 118 3.89 9.59 11.22
CA VAL A 118 4.42 10.55 10.26
C VAL A 118 3.67 10.44 8.95
N THR A 119 3.59 11.57 8.25
CA THR A 119 3.16 11.63 6.86
C THR A 119 4.37 11.84 5.96
N VAL A 120 4.41 11.10 4.86
CA VAL A 120 5.43 11.18 3.82
C VAL A 120 4.75 11.23 2.45
N THR A 121 5.37 11.91 1.49
CA THR A 121 4.92 11.83 0.09
C THR A 121 5.66 10.71 -0.62
N VAL A 122 4.93 9.79 -1.24
CA VAL A 122 5.49 8.76 -2.12
C VAL A 122 5.37 9.23 -3.56
N THR A 123 6.49 9.27 -4.28
CA THR A 123 6.53 9.67 -5.70
C THR A 123 6.95 8.48 -6.56
N ALA A 124 6.11 8.12 -7.53
CA ALA A 124 6.41 7.08 -8.49
C ALA A 124 6.98 7.67 -9.78
N SER A 125 8.10 7.15 -10.26
CA SER A 125 8.71 7.57 -11.52
C SER A 125 9.11 6.36 -12.38
N LEU A 126 9.14 6.56 -13.70
CA LEU A 126 9.60 5.56 -14.66
C LEU A 126 10.45 6.23 -15.74
N GLY A 127 11.72 5.80 -15.86
CA GLY A 127 12.67 6.43 -16.78
C GLY A 127 12.90 7.91 -16.46
N GLY A 128 12.96 8.28 -15.17
CA GLY A 128 13.19 9.66 -14.71
C GLY A 128 12.00 10.60 -14.83
N LYS A 129 10.83 10.12 -15.29
CA LYS A 129 9.60 10.93 -15.37
C LYS A 129 8.62 10.55 -14.27
N THR A 130 8.19 11.54 -13.50
CA THR A 130 7.14 11.39 -12.48
C THR A 130 5.84 10.93 -13.13
N SER A 131 5.26 9.87 -12.56
CA SER A 131 4.01 9.25 -13.01
C SER A 131 2.83 9.61 -12.13
N ASP A 132 3.02 9.61 -10.79
CA ASP A 132 2.03 10.05 -9.80
C ASP A 132 2.72 10.28 -8.43
N SER A 133 2.03 10.95 -7.52
CA SER A 133 2.41 11.06 -6.11
C SER A 133 1.19 10.80 -5.20
N SER A 134 1.44 10.29 -4.01
CA SER A 134 0.40 9.98 -3.01
C SER A 134 0.91 10.25 -1.61
N SER A 135 0.01 10.69 -0.72
CA SER A 135 0.31 10.79 0.71
C SER A 135 0.35 9.38 1.30
N LEU A 136 1.28 9.16 2.21
CA LEU A 136 1.39 7.95 2.99
C LEU A 136 1.51 8.35 4.46
N ASP A 137 0.57 7.89 5.25
CA ASP A 137 0.58 8.02 6.69
C ASP A 137 1.09 6.71 7.30
N VAL A 138 2.16 6.79 8.08
CA VAL A 138 2.75 5.65 8.80
C VAL A 138 2.57 5.91 10.28
N VAL A 139 1.85 5.03 10.96
CA VAL A 139 1.57 5.15 12.40
C VAL A 139 2.25 4.00 13.14
N GLY A 140 2.95 4.29 14.23
CA GLY A 140 3.60 3.26 15.04
C GLY A 140 2.60 2.40 15.82
N SER A 141 2.83 1.09 15.89
CA SER A 141 2.03 0.22 16.75
C SER A 141 2.24 0.61 18.22
N ARG A 142 1.15 0.67 18.99
CA ARG A 142 1.30 0.74 20.44
C ARG A 142 1.79 -0.63 20.91
N PRO A 143 2.80 -0.74 21.79
CA PRO A 143 2.94 -1.96 22.56
C PRO A 143 1.63 -2.17 23.31
N HIS A 144 0.85 -3.16 22.89
CA HIS A 144 -0.40 -3.51 23.55
C HIS A 144 -0.07 -4.32 24.80
N THR A 145 0.67 -3.75 25.74
CA THR A 145 0.72 -4.26 27.12
C THR A 145 -0.52 -3.82 27.88
N ARG A 146 -1.71 -4.16 27.36
CA ARG A 146 -2.74 -4.65 28.26
C ARG A 146 -2.42 -6.12 28.46
N ARG A 147 -1.85 -6.45 29.63
CA ARG A 147 -2.02 -7.79 30.19
C ARG A 147 -3.52 -8.09 30.09
N ILE A 148 -3.89 -8.99 29.19
CA ILE A 148 -5.17 -9.67 29.30
C ILE A 148 -4.99 -10.53 30.56
N ASN A 149 -5.42 -10.01 31.71
CA ASN A 149 -5.59 -10.87 32.86
C ASN A 149 -6.56 -11.96 32.42
N ARG A 150 -6.10 -13.21 32.50
CA ARG A 150 -6.82 -14.44 32.15
C ARG A 150 -8.04 -14.72 33.03
N ALA A 151 -8.61 -13.70 33.68
CA ALA A 151 -9.59 -13.81 34.74
C ALA A 151 -11.00 -13.31 34.33
N GLY A 152 -11.29 -13.17 33.03
CA GLY A 152 -12.57 -12.66 32.56
C GLY A 152 -13.16 -13.39 31.35
N TRP A 153 -12.65 -14.57 31.00
CA TRP A 153 -13.11 -15.37 29.85
C TRP A 153 -14.10 -16.47 30.22
N ASP A 154 -14.66 -16.43 31.43
CA ASP A 154 -15.65 -17.42 31.88
C ASP A 154 -17.11 -16.94 31.75
N ASP A 155 -17.38 -15.74 31.21
CA ASP A 155 -18.74 -15.15 31.24
C ASP A 155 -19.27 -14.62 29.91
N VAL A 156 -18.86 -15.20 28.77
CA VAL A 156 -19.58 -14.98 27.50
C VAL A 156 -19.79 -16.31 26.77
N SER A 157 -20.83 -17.01 27.21
CA SER A 157 -21.41 -18.15 26.51
C SER A 157 -22.18 -17.69 25.26
N VAL A 158 -21.52 -17.59 24.10
CA VAL A 158 -22.22 -17.63 22.80
C VAL A 158 -21.38 -18.38 21.78
N ALA A 159 -21.35 -19.71 21.92
CA ALA A 159 -20.89 -20.62 20.88
C ALA A 159 -21.86 -21.79 20.78
N ARG A 160 -22.94 -21.61 20.02
CA ARG A 160 -23.72 -22.67 19.35
C ARG A 160 -24.74 -21.98 18.45
N THR A 161 -24.55 -22.09 17.14
CA THR A 161 -25.58 -22.48 16.13
C THR A 161 -25.10 -22.05 14.75
N ALA A 162 -24.48 -23.00 14.02
CA ALA A 162 -24.48 -23.05 12.56
C ALA A 162 -24.02 -24.46 12.13
N LYS A 163 -24.84 -25.45 12.47
CA LYS A 163 -24.90 -26.73 11.74
C LYS A 163 -26.36 -26.89 11.34
N HIS A 164 -26.57 -27.16 10.05
CA HIS A 164 -27.82 -27.21 9.28
C HIS A 164 -28.15 -25.91 8.53
N ILE A 165 -27.87 -25.91 7.23
CA ILE A 165 -28.89 -25.93 6.16
C ILE A 165 -28.15 -26.30 4.86
N LEU A 166 -28.40 -27.54 4.41
CA LEU A 166 -28.81 -27.79 3.03
C LEU A 166 -30.19 -27.17 2.85
#